data_AF-A0A3N4J3N4-F1
#
_entry.id   AF-A0A3N4J3N4-F1
#
_cell.length_a   1.000
_cell.length_b   1.000
_cell.length_c   1.000
_cell.angle_alpha   90.00
_cell.angle_beta   90.00
_cell.angle_gamma   90.00
#
_symmetry.space_group_name_H-M   'P 1'
#
loop_
_entity.id
_entity.type
_entity.pdbx_description
1 polymer ?
#
loop_
_entity_poly.entity_id
_entity_poly.type
_entity_poly.pdbx_seq_one_letter_code
_entity_poly.pdbx_strand_id
1 'polypeptide(L)'
;MHFSTKLALAATLMSIPAAVNAAPLATRDHINDGIILNYALTLEHLENAYYTQGLKNFSSASSFSAFPSTLFPTLQTVASDEKTHVQFLQSALAAAGIPAVKPCTYSFPVTTPEEFVCVSGVLEGVGVTAYLGAAASIADKLTLTAAGSILTVEARHNSLIRAAQNQNPVPQPFDVPLDFNQVFSLASQFITSCPPENPPLPFKAFPTLSLAKSYVGGSGHTIKTGTKISLAPGIKTKRDGLSVAFLTVTGPIFVDAVFVDGHLDAFGHFEVVVPAGVNGQSYAVLNNGREKVSDETIVAGPVIVEISN
;
A
#
# COMPACT_ATOMS: atom_id res chain seq x y z
N MET A 1 -39.31 -45.54 -12.11
CA MET A 1 -38.20 -46.44 -11.71
C MET A 1 -37.45 -45.78 -10.56
N HIS A 2 -37.53 -46.39 -9.37
CA HIS A 2 -36.70 -46.02 -8.23
C HIS A 2 -35.26 -46.45 -8.48
N PHE A 3 -34.30 -45.56 -8.22
CA PHE A 3 -32.94 -45.99 -7.90
C PHE A 3 -32.58 -45.49 -6.52
N SER A 4 -32.44 -46.47 -5.62
CA SER A 4 -31.86 -46.31 -4.30
C SER A 4 -30.42 -46.83 -4.34
N THR A 5 -29.69 -46.49 -3.28
CA THR A 5 -28.44 -47.09 -2.77
C THR A 5 -27.10 -46.72 -3.42
N LYS A 6 -26.44 -45.76 -2.73
CA LYS A 6 -25.13 -45.88 -2.05
C LYS A 6 -23.96 -46.47 -2.85
N LEU A 7 -22.98 -45.60 -3.13
CA LEU A 7 -21.56 -45.98 -3.08
C LEU A 7 -20.79 -44.93 -2.29
N ALA A 8 -20.48 -45.26 -1.04
CA ALA A 8 -19.53 -44.53 -0.22
C ALA A 8 -18.14 -45.09 -0.53
N LEU A 9 -17.25 -44.25 -1.06
CA LEU A 9 -15.83 -44.53 -1.09
C LEU A 9 -15.16 -43.57 -0.11
N ALA A 10 -14.87 -44.09 1.09
CA ALA A 10 -14.11 -43.38 2.10
C ALA A 10 -12.64 -43.32 1.65
N ALA A 11 -12.24 -42.20 1.09
CA ALA A 11 -10.82 -41.85 0.96
C ALA A 11 -10.36 -41.27 2.30
N THR A 12 -9.67 -42.08 3.10
CA THR A 12 -8.88 -41.58 4.23
C THR A 12 -7.73 -40.73 3.68
N LEU A 13 -7.95 -39.41 3.55
CA LEU A 13 -6.84 -38.46 3.52
C LEU A 13 -6.24 -38.41 4.92
N MET A 14 -5.02 -38.94 5.07
CA MET A 14 -4.18 -38.59 6.21
C MET A 14 -3.78 -37.12 6.06
N SER A 15 -4.46 -36.25 6.81
CA SER A 15 -4.03 -34.87 7.01
C SER A 15 -2.72 -34.87 7.78
N ILE A 16 -1.61 -34.57 7.10
CA ILE A 16 -0.38 -34.17 7.78
C ILE A 16 -0.69 -32.78 8.34
N PRO A 17 -0.63 -32.53 9.66
CA PRO A 17 -0.60 -31.17 10.15
C PRO A 17 0.73 -30.59 9.69
N ALA A 18 0.70 -29.73 8.68
CA ALA A 18 1.79 -28.80 8.48
C ALA A 18 1.88 -27.98 9.77
N ALA A 19 2.93 -28.22 10.55
CA ALA A 19 3.27 -27.37 11.67
C ALA A 19 3.53 -25.99 11.08
N VAL A 20 2.52 -25.11 11.12
CA VAL A 20 2.74 -23.68 10.99
C VAL A 20 3.57 -23.32 12.20
N ASN A 21 4.87 -23.10 11.98
CA ASN A 21 5.70 -22.40 12.95
C ASN A 21 5.11 -20.99 13.07
N ALA A 22 4.12 -20.82 13.93
CA ALA A 22 3.77 -19.52 14.44
C ALA A 22 5.00 -19.07 15.23
N ALA A 23 5.78 -18.17 14.62
CA ALA A 23 6.76 -17.41 15.37
C ALA A 23 6.05 -16.82 16.61
N PRO A 24 6.71 -16.75 17.77
CA PRO A 24 6.13 -16.12 18.94
C PRO A 24 5.58 -14.75 18.53
N LEU A 25 4.33 -14.47 18.88
CA LEU A 25 3.77 -13.12 18.76
C LEU A 25 4.70 -12.22 19.56
N ALA A 26 5.48 -11.40 18.87
CA ALA A 26 6.14 -10.28 19.50
C ALA A 26 5.02 -9.35 19.94
N THR A 27 4.70 -9.35 21.24
CA THR A 27 3.98 -8.25 21.85
C THR A 27 4.88 -7.03 21.68
N ARG A 28 4.56 -6.19 20.69
CA ARG A 28 5.07 -4.83 20.71
C ARG A 28 4.24 -4.14 21.79
N ASP A 29 4.79 -4.06 23.01
CA ASP A 29 4.16 -3.54 24.24
C ASP A 29 3.60 -2.10 24.15
N HIS A 30 3.54 -1.50 22.95
CA HIS A 30 3.24 -0.10 22.70
C HIS A 30 2.22 0.17 21.57
N ILE A 31 1.75 -0.82 20.82
CA ILE A 31 0.71 -0.64 19.79
C ILE A 31 -0.54 -1.42 20.21
N ASN A 32 -1.61 -0.71 20.55
CA ASN A 32 -2.91 -1.29 20.88
C ASN A 32 -3.93 -1.01 19.77
N ASP A 33 -5.08 -1.67 19.83
CA ASP A 33 -6.15 -1.53 18.83
C ASP A 33 -6.63 -0.09 18.64
N GLY A 34 -6.61 0.74 19.69
CA GLY A 34 -6.95 2.16 19.59
C GLY A 34 -5.97 2.98 18.76
N ILE A 35 -4.67 2.65 18.84
CA ILE A 35 -3.63 3.23 17.98
C ILE A 35 -3.82 2.74 16.55
N ILE A 36 -4.15 1.46 16.35
CA ILE A 36 -4.37 0.87 15.02
C ILE A 36 -5.62 1.47 14.35
N LEU A 37 -6.70 1.69 15.10
CA LEU A 37 -7.92 2.35 14.61
C LEU A 37 -7.67 3.80 14.22
N ASN A 38 -6.90 4.56 15.02
CA ASN A 38 -6.52 5.93 14.66
C ASN A 38 -5.52 5.98 13.50
N TYR A 39 -4.67 4.97 13.37
CA TYR A 39 -3.81 4.78 12.20
C TYR A 39 -4.65 4.59 10.93
N ALA A 40 -5.59 3.64 10.93
CA ALA A 40 -6.50 3.43 9.81
C ALA A 40 -7.28 4.71 9.51
N LEU A 41 -7.86 5.37 10.53
CA LEU A 41 -8.62 6.60 10.34
C LEU A 41 -7.78 7.74 9.74
N THR A 42 -6.47 7.78 10.00
CA THR A 42 -5.57 8.75 9.37
C THR A 42 -5.47 8.54 7.87
N LEU A 43 -5.41 7.28 7.43
CA LEU A 43 -5.35 6.91 6.01
C LEU A 43 -6.70 7.17 5.32
N GLU A 44 -7.80 6.75 5.96
CA GLU A 44 -9.16 6.97 5.46
C GLU A 44 -9.50 8.45 5.32
N HIS A 45 -9.03 9.31 6.23
CA HIS A 45 -9.19 10.76 6.07
C HIS A 45 -8.42 11.31 4.86
N LEU A 46 -7.27 10.73 4.52
CA LEU A 46 -6.46 11.12 3.38
C LEU A 46 -7.13 10.70 2.08
N GLU A 47 -7.64 9.47 1.99
CA GLU A 47 -8.37 8.96 0.82
C GLU A 47 -9.72 9.68 0.62
N ASN A 48 -10.52 9.82 1.68
CA ASN A 48 -11.76 10.58 1.62
C ASN A 48 -11.53 12.05 1.19
N ALA A 49 -10.46 12.69 1.69
CA ALA A 49 -10.09 14.04 1.26
C ALA A 49 -9.64 14.08 -0.21
N TYR A 50 -8.88 13.08 -0.65
CA TYR A 50 -8.42 12.94 -2.03
C TYR A 50 -9.60 12.85 -3.00
N TYR A 51 -10.52 11.90 -2.78
CA TYR A 51 -11.68 11.71 -3.64
C TYR A 51 -12.65 12.90 -3.59
N THR A 52 -12.90 13.46 -2.41
CA THR A 52 -13.77 14.64 -2.27
C THR A 52 -13.23 15.84 -3.06
N GLN A 53 -11.92 16.11 -2.99
CA GLN A 53 -11.30 17.20 -3.73
C GLN A 53 -11.23 16.91 -5.24
N GLY A 54 -10.83 15.69 -5.60
CA GLY A 54 -10.70 15.27 -7.00
C GLY A 54 -12.03 15.28 -7.74
N LEU A 55 -13.10 14.72 -7.17
CA LEU A 55 -14.43 14.72 -7.79
C LEU A 55 -15.10 16.10 -7.80
N LYS A 56 -14.63 17.04 -6.98
CA LYS A 56 -15.01 18.45 -7.11
C LYS A 56 -14.34 19.11 -8.32
N ASN A 57 -13.07 18.78 -8.58
CA ASN A 57 -12.29 19.33 -9.69
C ASN A 57 -12.61 18.65 -11.04
N PHE A 58 -12.91 17.36 -11.01
CA PHE A 58 -13.24 16.51 -12.18
C PHE A 58 -14.65 15.95 -12.03
N SER A 59 -15.65 16.82 -12.07
CA SER A 59 -17.03 16.52 -11.65
C SER A 59 -17.93 15.90 -12.71
N SER A 60 -17.42 15.62 -13.91
CA SER A 60 -18.19 15.09 -15.03
C SER A 60 -17.55 13.83 -15.59
N ALA A 61 -18.39 12.86 -15.99
CA ALA A 61 -17.96 11.69 -16.74
C ALA A 61 -17.19 12.06 -18.03
N SER A 62 -17.48 13.21 -18.64
CA SER A 62 -16.75 13.69 -19.82
C SER A 62 -15.27 13.99 -19.56
N SER A 63 -14.92 14.35 -18.31
CA SER A 63 -13.52 14.52 -17.88
C SER A 63 -12.73 13.22 -17.97
N PHE A 64 -13.41 12.07 -17.93
CA PHE A 64 -12.80 10.74 -17.97
C PHE A 64 -13.03 10.03 -19.31
N SER A 65 -13.23 10.78 -20.40
CA SER A 65 -13.51 10.21 -21.73
C SER A 65 -12.39 9.33 -22.30
N ALA A 66 -11.17 9.43 -21.76
CA ALA A 66 -10.04 8.55 -22.09
C ALA A 66 -10.13 7.16 -21.40
N PHE A 67 -11.08 6.98 -20.47
CA PHE A 67 -11.26 5.76 -19.68
C PHE A 67 -12.59 5.07 -20.01
N PRO A 68 -12.78 3.80 -19.60
CA PRO A 68 -14.08 3.15 -19.71
C PRO A 68 -15.18 3.96 -19.02
N SER A 69 -16.39 3.97 -19.60
CA SER A 69 -17.53 4.73 -19.06
C SER A 69 -17.96 4.31 -17.66
N THR A 70 -17.54 3.12 -17.21
CA THR A 70 -17.75 2.59 -15.86
C THR A 70 -16.85 3.25 -14.81
N LEU A 71 -15.75 3.91 -15.20
CA LEU A 71 -14.78 4.44 -14.26
C LEU A 71 -15.36 5.57 -13.40
N PHE A 72 -16.02 6.56 -13.99
CA PHE A 72 -16.52 7.69 -13.21
C PHE A 72 -17.55 7.27 -12.14
N PRO A 73 -18.57 6.42 -12.45
CA PRO A 73 -19.42 5.84 -11.41
C PRO A 73 -18.66 5.00 -10.37
N THR A 74 -17.59 4.31 -10.77
CA THR A 74 -16.73 3.57 -9.84
C THR A 74 -16.07 4.53 -8.86
N LEU A 75 -15.43 5.60 -9.34
CA LEU A 75 -14.78 6.62 -8.50
C LEU A 75 -15.77 7.29 -7.53
N GLN A 76 -17.01 7.51 -7.95
CA GLN A 76 -18.08 8.01 -7.06
C GLN A 76 -18.45 6.99 -5.96
N THR A 77 -18.42 5.70 -6.29
CA THR A 77 -18.66 4.62 -5.32
C THR A 77 -17.52 4.55 -4.32
N VAL A 78 -16.26 4.53 -4.79
CA VAL A 78 -15.07 4.57 -3.92
C VAL A 78 -15.15 5.76 -2.97
N ALA A 79 -15.38 6.97 -3.48
CA ALA A 79 -15.53 8.17 -2.65
C ALA A 79 -16.62 8.05 -1.56
N SER A 80 -17.71 7.33 -1.85
CA SER A 80 -18.78 7.08 -0.88
C SER A 80 -18.38 6.02 0.16
N ASP A 81 -17.63 5.01 -0.26
CA ASP A 81 -17.12 3.95 0.60
C ASP A 81 -16.07 4.52 1.57
N GLU A 82 -15.11 5.33 1.10
CA GLU A 82 -14.09 5.98 1.97
C GLU A 82 -14.72 6.87 3.03
N LYS A 83 -15.77 7.61 2.65
CA LYS A 83 -16.53 8.40 3.62
C LYS A 83 -17.21 7.51 4.67
N THR A 84 -17.68 6.34 4.26
CA THR A 84 -18.32 5.36 5.15
C THR A 84 -17.29 4.70 6.07
N HIS A 85 -16.09 4.38 5.58
CA HIS A 85 -14.98 3.88 6.39
C HIS A 85 -14.58 4.90 7.47
N VAL A 86 -14.42 6.18 7.12
CA VAL A 86 -14.17 7.27 8.09
C VAL A 86 -15.23 7.27 9.20
N GLN A 87 -16.51 7.24 8.83
CA GLN A 87 -17.62 7.26 9.80
C GLN A 87 -17.63 6.02 10.69
N PHE A 88 -17.35 4.86 10.11
CA PHE A 88 -17.26 3.59 10.82
C PHE A 88 -16.15 3.64 11.87
N LEU A 89 -14.94 4.04 11.49
CA LEU A 89 -13.80 4.12 12.41
C LEU A 89 -14.00 5.17 13.50
N GLN A 90 -14.56 6.34 13.16
CA GLN A 90 -14.94 7.35 14.16
C GLN A 90 -15.94 6.79 15.18
N SER A 91 -16.92 6.01 14.72
CA SER A 91 -17.91 5.38 15.59
C SER A 91 -17.28 4.30 16.48
N ALA A 92 -16.37 3.49 15.93
CA ALA A 92 -15.65 2.47 16.69
C ALA A 92 -14.77 3.08 17.79
N LEU A 93 -14.02 4.14 17.46
CA LEU A 93 -13.20 4.89 18.41
C LEU A 93 -14.06 5.54 19.51
N ALA A 94 -15.17 6.16 19.14
CA ALA A 94 -16.11 6.75 20.09
C ALA A 94 -16.72 5.70 21.04
N ALA A 95 -17.11 4.53 20.52
CA ALA A 95 -17.64 3.42 21.32
C ALA A 95 -16.60 2.87 22.31
N ALA A 96 -15.31 2.91 21.93
CA ALA A 96 -14.19 2.53 22.79
C ALA A 96 -13.77 3.64 23.77
N GLY A 97 -14.37 4.84 23.72
CA GLY A 97 -13.98 5.99 24.53
C GLY A 97 -12.60 6.56 24.16
N ILE A 98 -12.14 6.32 22.93
CA ILE A 98 -10.83 6.72 22.42
C ILE A 98 -11.00 7.96 21.54
N PRO A 99 -10.26 9.06 21.77
CA PRO A 99 -10.29 10.21 20.89
C PRO A 99 -9.88 9.85 19.46
N ALA A 100 -10.72 10.25 18.51
CA ALA A 100 -10.47 10.04 17.09
C ALA A 100 -9.59 11.16 16.52
N VAL A 101 -8.62 10.81 15.67
CA VAL A 101 -7.88 11.77 14.85
C VAL A 101 -8.83 12.54 13.93
N LYS A 102 -8.58 13.84 13.80
CA LYS A 102 -9.24 14.72 12.84
C LYS A 102 -8.46 14.71 11.51
N PRO A 103 -9.13 15.02 10.38
CA PRO A 103 -8.46 15.10 9.09
C PRO A 103 -7.34 16.14 9.11
N CYS A 104 -6.24 15.82 8.44
CA CYS A 104 -5.13 16.73 8.21
C CYS A 104 -5.41 17.66 7.02
N THR A 105 -4.46 18.57 6.76
CA THR A 105 -4.40 19.31 5.50
C THR A 105 -3.56 18.52 4.51
N TYR A 106 -4.02 18.40 3.28
CA TYR A 106 -3.40 17.56 2.26
C TYR A 106 -2.97 18.36 1.03
N SER A 107 -1.96 17.85 0.32
CA SER A 107 -1.52 18.37 -0.97
C SER A 107 -1.33 17.20 -1.92
N PHE A 108 -2.11 17.17 -3.00
CA PHE A 108 -2.04 16.11 -4.01
C PHE A 108 -1.44 16.65 -5.31
N PRO A 109 -0.47 15.95 -5.92
CA PRO A 109 0.16 16.36 -7.17
C PRO A 109 -0.72 16.00 -8.38
N VAL A 110 -1.97 16.48 -8.40
CA VAL A 110 -2.97 16.13 -9.42
C VAL A 110 -3.52 17.38 -10.08
N THR A 111 -3.36 17.44 -11.40
CA THR A 111 -3.82 18.55 -12.26
C THR A 111 -4.69 18.07 -13.42
N THR A 112 -4.63 16.78 -13.79
CA THR A 112 -5.47 16.17 -14.84
C THR A 112 -6.31 15.00 -14.33
N PRO A 113 -7.39 14.63 -15.05
CA PRO A 113 -8.16 13.42 -14.75
C PRO A 113 -7.31 12.14 -14.78
N GLU A 114 -6.33 12.04 -15.68
CA GLU A 114 -5.44 10.89 -15.78
C GLU A 114 -4.52 10.78 -14.55
N GLU A 115 -3.98 11.91 -14.08
CA GLU A 115 -3.21 11.96 -12.83
C GLU A 115 -4.09 11.59 -11.64
N PHE A 116 -5.37 11.99 -11.65
CA PHE A 116 -6.34 11.59 -10.63
C PHE A 116 -6.56 10.08 -10.62
N VAL A 117 -6.78 9.45 -11.77
CA VAL A 117 -6.98 7.98 -11.82
C VAL A 117 -5.71 7.23 -11.41
N CYS A 118 -4.54 7.72 -11.82
CA CYS A 118 -3.25 7.14 -11.46
C CYS A 118 -3.02 7.18 -9.94
N VAL A 119 -3.16 8.36 -9.32
CA VAL A 119 -2.98 8.51 -7.87
C VAL A 119 -4.08 7.79 -7.08
N SER A 120 -5.31 7.69 -7.61
CA SER A 120 -6.37 6.84 -7.03
C SER A 120 -5.86 5.40 -6.88
N GLY A 121 -5.36 4.78 -7.96
CA GLY A 121 -4.84 3.41 -7.91
C GLY A 121 -3.68 3.25 -6.93
N VAL A 122 -2.81 4.26 -6.82
CA VAL A 122 -1.74 4.29 -5.81
C VAL A 122 -2.29 4.25 -4.40
N LEU A 123 -3.23 5.13 -4.06
CA LEU A 123 -3.81 5.22 -2.72
C LEU A 123 -4.54 3.93 -2.34
N GLU A 124 -5.44 3.42 -3.19
CA GLU A 124 -6.14 2.15 -2.91
C GLU A 124 -5.17 0.99 -2.65
N GLY A 125 -4.06 0.94 -3.41
CA GLY A 125 -3.04 -0.08 -3.18
C GLY A 125 -2.34 0.11 -1.84
N VAL A 126 -2.08 1.35 -1.43
CA VAL A 126 -1.57 1.67 -0.08
C VAL A 126 -2.59 1.25 0.99
N GLY A 127 -3.88 1.52 0.81
CA GLY A 127 -4.97 1.06 1.68
C GLY A 127 -4.95 -0.47 1.88
N VAL A 128 -4.86 -1.23 0.78
CA VAL A 128 -4.70 -2.70 0.81
C VAL A 128 -3.51 -3.12 1.68
N THR A 129 -2.33 -2.54 1.44
CA THR A 129 -1.12 -2.91 2.19
C THR A 129 -1.19 -2.54 3.67
N ALA A 130 -1.90 -1.45 4.00
CA ALA A 130 -2.07 -0.95 5.36
C ALA A 130 -2.96 -1.85 6.19
N TYR A 131 -4.14 -2.19 5.68
CA TYR A 131 -5.06 -3.09 6.39
C TYR A 131 -4.48 -4.50 6.51
N LEU A 132 -3.85 -5.02 5.44
CA LEU A 132 -3.22 -6.34 5.49
C LEU A 132 -2.03 -6.39 6.46
N GLY A 133 -1.19 -5.35 6.47
CA GLY A 133 -0.04 -5.23 7.37
C GLY A 133 -0.42 -5.06 8.84
N ALA A 134 -1.50 -4.32 9.11
CA ALA A 134 -2.01 -4.12 10.46
C ALA A 134 -2.73 -5.35 11.02
N ALA A 135 -3.25 -6.25 10.18
CA ALA A 135 -4.14 -7.36 10.58
C ALA A 135 -3.56 -8.22 11.72
N ALA A 136 -2.27 -8.56 11.66
CA ALA A 136 -1.61 -9.37 12.69
C ALA A 136 -1.42 -8.65 14.03
N SER A 137 -1.54 -7.31 14.04
CA SER A 137 -1.37 -6.46 15.23
C SER A 137 -2.69 -6.21 15.96
N ILE A 138 -3.85 -6.53 15.36
CA ILE A 138 -5.16 -6.31 15.96
C ILE A 138 -5.47 -7.43 16.97
N ALA A 139 -5.64 -7.07 18.24
CA ALA A 139 -5.94 -7.99 19.31
C ALA A 139 -7.43 -8.40 19.30
N ASP A 140 -8.32 -7.42 19.26
CA ASP A 140 -9.77 -7.62 19.27
C ASP A 140 -10.28 -8.26 17.97
N LYS A 141 -11.02 -9.37 18.11
CA LYS A 141 -11.45 -10.16 16.95
C LYS A 141 -12.57 -9.52 16.16
N LEU A 142 -13.39 -8.70 16.80
CA LEU A 142 -14.44 -7.94 16.10
C LEU A 142 -13.81 -6.83 15.26
N THR A 143 -12.83 -6.11 15.83
CA THR A 143 -12.03 -5.10 15.13
C THR A 143 -11.26 -5.72 13.97
N LEU A 144 -10.64 -6.90 14.16
CA LEU A 144 -9.96 -7.62 13.09
C LEU A 144 -10.93 -8.02 11.97
N THR A 145 -12.13 -8.48 12.31
CA THR A 145 -13.16 -8.84 11.32
C THR A 145 -13.63 -7.61 10.54
N ALA A 146 -13.82 -6.48 11.23
CA ALA A 146 -14.18 -5.21 10.61
C ALA A 146 -13.08 -4.71 9.66
N ALA A 147 -11.82 -4.68 10.12
CA ALA A 147 -10.67 -4.33 9.30
C ALA A 147 -10.54 -5.24 8.06
N GLY A 148 -10.76 -6.54 8.25
CA GLY A 148 -10.79 -7.50 7.14
C GLY A 148 -11.90 -7.23 6.14
N SER A 149 -13.06 -6.71 6.56
CA SER A 149 -14.13 -6.32 5.65
C SER A 149 -13.74 -5.13 4.78
N ILE A 150 -13.08 -4.12 5.35
CA ILE A 150 -12.56 -2.94 4.63
C ILE A 150 -11.48 -3.36 3.65
N LEU A 151 -10.49 -4.16 4.09
CA LEU A 151 -9.43 -4.68 3.22
C LEU A 151 -9.95 -5.29 1.92
N THR A 152 -11.04 -6.07 1.98
CA THR A 152 -11.60 -6.67 0.76
C THR A 152 -12.25 -5.65 -0.19
N VAL A 153 -12.73 -4.53 0.34
CA VAL A 153 -13.31 -3.42 -0.42
C VAL A 153 -12.19 -2.62 -1.09
N GLU A 154 -11.15 -2.23 -0.35
CA GLU A 154 -9.91 -1.61 -0.87
C GLU A 154 -9.34 -2.40 -2.06
N ALA A 155 -9.25 -3.73 -1.92
CA ALA A 155 -8.73 -4.59 -2.97
C ALA A 155 -9.60 -4.56 -4.24
N ARG A 156 -10.92 -4.42 -4.10
CA ARG A 156 -11.84 -4.30 -5.25
C ARG A 156 -11.75 -2.92 -5.88
N HIS A 157 -11.67 -1.86 -5.09
CA HIS A 157 -11.45 -0.51 -5.59
C HIS A 157 -10.16 -0.44 -6.41
N ASN A 158 -9.04 -0.91 -5.84
CA ASN A 158 -7.76 -1.01 -6.53
C ASN A 158 -7.89 -1.79 -7.85
N SER A 159 -8.47 -3.00 -7.80
CA SER A 159 -8.64 -3.87 -8.97
C SER A 159 -9.43 -3.20 -10.11
N LEU A 160 -10.52 -2.52 -9.78
CA LEU A 160 -11.36 -1.81 -10.77
C LEU A 160 -10.64 -0.59 -11.37
N ILE A 161 -9.92 0.18 -10.55
CA ILE A 161 -9.15 1.34 -11.02
C ILE A 161 -7.98 0.88 -11.92
N ARG A 162 -7.31 -0.23 -11.57
CA ARG A 162 -6.29 -0.84 -12.42
C ARG A 162 -6.85 -1.28 -13.76
N ALA A 163 -8.00 -1.97 -13.77
CA ALA A 163 -8.68 -2.37 -15.00
C ALA A 163 -9.01 -1.16 -15.90
N ALA A 164 -9.50 -0.06 -15.29
CA ALA A 164 -9.82 1.15 -16.04
C ALA A 164 -8.59 1.80 -16.69
N GLN A 165 -7.41 1.62 -16.10
CA GLN A 165 -6.12 2.07 -16.65
C GLN A 165 -5.50 1.09 -17.66
N ASN A 166 -6.22 0.04 -18.07
CA ASN A 166 -5.70 -1.08 -18.88
C ASN A 166 -4.51 -1.81 -18.24
N GLN A 167 -4.40 -1.77 -16.91
CA GLN A 167 -3.45 -2.57 -16.15
C GLN A 167 -4.07 -3.93 -15.80
N ASN A 168 -3.23 -4.91 -15.42
CA ASN A 168 -3.74 -6.17 -14.89
C ASN A 168 -4.47 -5.92 -13.55
N PRO A 169 -5.78 -6.24 -13.43
CA PRO A 169 -6.56 -6.04 -12.21
C PRO A 169 -6.22 -7.02 -11.07
N VAL A 170 -5.48 -8.09 -11.38
CA VAL A 170 -5.03 -9.10 -10.41
C VAL A 170 -3.58 -9.46 -10.74
N PRO A 171 -2.64 -8.53 -10.48
CA PRO A 171 -1.28 -8.64 -11.00
C PRO A 171 -0.47 -9.78 -10.36
N GLN A 172 -0.82 -10.18 -9.14
CA GLN A 172 -0.10 -11.21 -8.38
C GLN A 172 -1.05 -12.01 -7.48
N PRO A 173 -0.69 -13.24 -7.07
CA PRO A 173 -1.54 -14.08 -6.24
C PRO A 173 -1.63 -13.65 -4.77
N PHE A 174 -0.74 -12.75 -4.33
CA PHE A 174 -0.69 -12.26 -2.95
C PHE A 174 -0.40 -10.77 -2.91
N ASP A 175 -1.18 -10.02 -2.13
CA ASP A 175 -0.89 -8.63 -1.82
C ASP A 175 0.27 -8.50 -0.82
N VAL A 176 0.88 -7.31 -0.78
CA VAL A 176 2.08 -7.04 0.02
C VAL A 176 1.70 -6.37 1.34
N PRO A 177 1.84 -7.02 2.51
CA PRO A 177 1.69 -6.33 3.78
C PRO A 177 2.88 -5.38 3.99
N LEU A 178 2.59 -4.11 4.29
CA LEU A 178 3.59 -3.15 4.73
C LEU A 178 3.45 -2.89 6.23
N ASP A 179 4.55 -2.61 6.92
CA ASP A 179 4.47 -2.19 8.31
C ASP A 179 3.95 -0.74 8.46
N PHE A 180 3.62 -0.35 9.70
CA PHE A 180 3.04 0.96 9.96
C PHE A 180 3.91 2.13 9.51
N ASN A 181 5.23 2.06 9.70
CA ASN A 181 6.16 3.14 9.30
C ASN A 181 6.31 3.20 7.78
N GLN A 182 6.33 2.05 7.11
CA GLN A 182 6.39 1.95 5.66
C GLN A 182 5.16 2.61 5.01
N VAL A 183 3.95 2.27 5.47
CA VAL A 183 2.71 2.92 4.99
C VAL A 183 2.68 4.40 5.35
N PHE A 184 3.04 4.75 6.59
CA PHE A 184 3.07 6.15 7.01
C PHE A 184 4.06 6.98 6.18
N SER A 185 5.16 6.38 5.72
CA SER A 185 6.10 7.00 4.78
C SER A 185 5.49 7.28 3.40
N LEU A 186 4.55 6.44 2.94
CA LEU A 186 3.82 6.66 1.69
C LEU A 186 2.75 7.73 1.87
N ALA A 187 1.95 7.64 2.94
CA ALA A 187 0.86 8.59 3.21
C ALA A 187 1.36 10.01 3.54
N SER A 188 2.42 10.12 4.34
CA SER A 188 2.96 11.41 4.82
C SER A 188 3.40 12.36 3.70
N GLN A 189 3.70 11.84 2.51
CA GLN A 189 4.06 12.65 1.35
C GLN A 189 2.92 13.56 0.88
N PHE A 190 1.67 13.23 1.20
CA PHE A 190 0.50 14.05 0.88
C PHE A 190 0.02 14.90 2.05
N ILE A 191 0.59 14.73 3.26
CA ILE A 191 0.16 15.42 4.47
C ILE A 191 1.02 16.67 4.68
N THR A 192 0.41 17.85 4.68
CA THR A 192 1.13 19.12 4.90
C THR A 192 1.15 19.53 6.37
N SER A 193 0.05 19.32 7.09
CA SER A 193 -0.05 19.56 8.54
C SER A 193 -1.28 18.86 9.12
N CYS A 194 -1.24 18.48 10.39
CA CYS A 194 -2.37 17.91 11.11
C CYS A 194 -2.76 18.79 12.31
N PRO A 195 -4.03 18.75 12.75
CA PRO A 195 -4.45 19.46 13.97
C PRO A 195 -3.58 19.08 15.17
N PRO A 196 -3.07 20.06 15.95
CA PRO A 196 -2.18 19.79 17.07
C PRO A 196 -2.85 19.01 18.22
N GLU A 197 -4.18 19.00 18.28
CA GLU A 197 -4.96 18.20 19.23
C GLU A 197 -5.10 16.72 18.84
N ASN A 198 -4.66 16.30 17.64
CA ASN A 198 -4.70 14.90 17.27
C ASN A 198 -3.83 14.07 18.22
N PRO A 199 -4.30 12.88 18.66
CA PRO A 199 -3.47 12.00 19.48
C PRO A 199 -2.18 11.64 18.72
N PRO A 200 -1.02 11.66 19.39
CA PRO A 200 0.23 11.30 18.75
C PRO A 200 0.20 9.82 18.35
N LEU A 201 0.57 9.54 17.10
CA LEU A 201 0.77 8.18 16.62
C LEU A 201 2.26 7.83 16.68
N PRO A 202 2.64 6.60 17.10
CA PRO A 202 4.03 6.19 17.27
C PRO A 202 4.69 5.80 15.94
N PHE A 203 4.28 6.40 14.82
CA PHE A 203 4.77 6.07 13.49
C PHE A 203 5.62 7.21 12.94
N LYS A 204 6.71 6.83 12.28
CA LYS A 204 7.69 7.75 11.74
C LYS A 204 7.91 7.46 10.27
N ALA A 205 7.84 8.51 9.46
CA ALA A 205 8.19 8.42 8.06
C ALA A 205 9.70 8.23 7.91
N PHE A 206 10.10 7.28 7.07
CA PHE A 206 11.46 7.13 6.61
C PHE A 206 11.80 8.26 5.62
N PRO A 207 13.09 8.53 5.37
CA PRO A 207 13.51 9.34 4.24
C PRO A 207 12.90 8.83 2.93
N THR A 208 12.55 9.74 2.02
CA THR A 208 11.92 9.37 0.75
C THR A 208 12.86 8.56 -0.13
N LEU A 209 12.29 7.66 -0.92
CA LEU A 209 12.98 6.99 -2.02
C LEU A 209 12.12 7.21 -3.27
N SER A 210 12.71 7.73 -4.34
CA SER A 210 11.97 8.09 -5.54
C SER A 210 12.53 7.39 -6.76
N LEU A 211 11.64 6.94 -7.63
CA LEU A 211 12.01 6.44 -8.95
C LEU A 211 12.42 7.63 -9.83
N ALA A 212 13.61 7.58 -10.42
CA ALA A 212 14.16 8.69 -11.20
C ALA A 212 13.33 8.93 -12.47
N LYS A 213 12.96 10.20 -12.75
CA LYS A 213 12.06 10.60 -13.85
C LYS A 213 12.51 10.16 -15.25
N SER A 214 13.81 9.96 -15.48
CA SER A 214 14.34 9.38 -16.73
C SER A 214 13.88 7.93 -16.96
N TYR A 215 13.42 7.26 -15.91
CA TYR A 215 12.81 5.93 -15.91
C TYR A 215 11.29 5.98 -15.62
N VAL A 216 10.74 7.16 -15.31
CA VAL A 216 9.30 7.46 -15.17
C VAL A 216 8.88 8.43 -16.27
N GLY A 217 9.00 7.98 -17.51
CA GLY A 217 8.57 8.74 -18.68
C GLY A 217 7.15 8.35 -19.09
N GLY A 218 6.25 9.35 -19.13
CA GLY A 218 4.94 9.24 -19.77
C GLY A 218 5.05 8.59 -21.15
N SER A 219 4.07 7.73 -21.46
CA SER A 219 3.96 6.91 -22.67
C SER A 219 5.19 6.04 -23.00
N GLY A 220 5.27 4.84 -22.42
CA GLY A 220 5.85 3.69 -23.15
C GLY A 220 6.99 2.89 -22.53
N HIS A 221 7.43 3.13 -21.30
CA HIS A 221 8.39 2.22 -20.65
C HIS A 221 7.72 1.38 -19.58
N THR A 222 7.26 0.20 -19.99
CA THR A 222 6.79 -0.85 -19.07
C THR A 222 7.97 -1.35 -18.24
N ILE A 223 7.92 -1.15 -16.92
CA ILE A 223 8.87 -1.78 -15.99
C ILE A 223 8.45 -3.25 -15.87
N LYS A 224 9.40 -4.16 -16.09
CA LYS A 224 9.20 -5.61 -15.99
C LYS A 224 10.39 -6.23 -15.28
N THR A 225 10.29 -7.52 -14.97
CA THR A 225 11.40 -8.32 -14.47
C THR A 225 12.63 -8.14 -15.38
N GLY A 226 13.79 -7.89 -14.76
CA GLY A 226 15.05 -7.64 -15.47
C GLY A 226 15.25 -6.20 -15.96
N THR A 227 14.23 -5.33 -15.89
CA THR A 227 14.42 -3.91 -16.16
C THR A 227 15.36 -3.30 -15.13
N LYS A 228 16.33 -2.52 -15.60
CA LYS A 228 17.15 -1.68 -14.74
C LYS A 228 16.42 -0.37 -14.46
N ILE A 229 16.24 -0.04 -13.19
CA ILE A 229 15.64 1.19 -12.70
C ILE A 229 16.66 1.98 -11.87
N SER A 230 16.42 3.29 -11.74
CA SER A 230 17.24 4.18 -10.89
C SER A 230 16.41 4.74 -9.76
N LEU A 231 16.90 4.61 -8.53
CA LEU A 231 16.25 5.05 -7.31
C LEU A 231 17.10 6.13 -6.60
N ALA A 232 16.49 7.26 -6.29
CA ALA A 232 17.14 8.39 -5.63
C ALA A 232 16.62 8.54 -4.19
N PRO A 233 17.47 8.43 -3.15
CA PRO A 233 17.08 8.71 -1.78
C PRO A 233 16.96 10.23 -1.54
N GLY A 234 16.03 10.64 -0.69
CA GLY A 234 15.87 12.02 -0.20
C GLY A 234 16.87 12.40 0.90
N ILE A 235 17.94 11.63 1.08
CA ILE A 235 18.98 11.84 2.10
C ILE A 235 20.34 11.38 1.58
N LYS A 236 21.42 11.97 2.10
CA LYS A 236 22.78 11.46 1.87
C LYS A 236 22.94 10.09 2.53
N THR A 237 23.38 9.11 1.76
CA THR A 237 23.58 7.73 2.20
C THR A 237 25.04 7.32 2.06
N LYS A 238 25.38 6.15 2.61
CA LYS A 238 26.62 5.44 2.25
C LYS A 238 26.49 4.88 0.82
N ARG A 239 27.62 4.64 0.15
CA ARG A 239 27.65 4.20 -1.24
C ARG A 239 27.65 2.67 -1.41
N ASP A 240 28.01 1.95 -0.35
CA ASP A 240 28.25 0.50 -0.36
C ASP A 240 27.56 -0.21 0.82
N GLY A 241 27.47 -1.54 0.72
CA GLY A 241 26.79 -2.38 1.73
C GLY A 241 25.30 -2.07 1.87
N LEU A 242 24.68 -1.54 0.81
CA LEU A 242 23.25 -1.34 0.68
C LEU A 242 22.67 -2.38 -0.29
N SER A 243 21.38 -2.65 -0.14
CA SER A 243 20.59 -3.43 -1.08
C SER A 243 19.24 -2.75 -1.29
N VAL A 244 18.51 -3.18 -2.32
CA VAL A 244 17.09 -2.86 -2.43
C VAL A 244 16.29 -4.12 -2.13
N ALA A 245 15.34 -3.98 -1.20
CA ALA A 245 14.43 -5.04 -0.83
C ALA A 245 13.07 -4.78 -1.46
N PHE A 246 12.66 -5.62 -2.40
CA PHE A 246 11.28 -5.66 -2.86
C PHE A 246 10.44 -6.46 -1.86
N LEU A 247 9.41 -5.83 -1.30
CA LEU A 247 8.63 -6.38 -0.20
C LEU A 247 7.57 -7.34 -0.74
N THR A 248 7.45 -8.52 -0.12
CA THR A 248 6.43 -9.54 -0.44
C THR A 248 5.95 -10.20 0.85
N VAL A 249 4.76 -10.82 0.83
CA VAL A 249 4.23 -11.57 1.98
C VAL A 249 5.09 -12.79 2.35
N THR A 250 5.80 -13.37 1.39
CA THR A 250 6.69 -14.52 1.60
C THR A 250 8.09 -14.14 2.07
N GLY A 251 8.35 -12.85 2.25
CA GLY A 251 9.65 -12.30 2.62
C GLY A 251 10.25 -11.39 1.54
N PRO A 252 11.13 -10.45 1.92
CA PRO A 252 11.72 -9.51 0.98
C PRO A 252 12.63 -10.21 -0.03
N ILE A 253 12.57 -9.76 -1.29
CA ILE A 253 13.50 -10.15 -2.35
C ILE A 253 14.59 -9.08 -2.43
N PHE A 254 15.79 -9.43 -1.99
CA PHE A 254 16.95 -8.53 -2.01
C PHE A 254 17.67 -8.57 -3.36
N VAL A 255 17.94 -7.39 -3.90
CA VAL A 255 18.75 -7.16 -5.10
C VAL A 255 19.87 -6.17 -4.81
N ASP A 256 20.91 -6.19 -5.65
CA ASP A 256 22.01 -5.24 -5.56
C ASP A 256 21.53 -3.79 -5.76
N ALA A 257 22.03 -2.89 -4.91
CA ALA A 257 21.90 -1.45 -5.06
C ALA A 257 23.26 -0.90 -5.49
N VAL A 258 23.42 -0.62 -6.78
CA VAL A 258 24.70 -0.12 -7.32
C VAL A 258 24.67 1.40 -7.30
N PHE A 259 25.48 2.01 -6.41
CA PHE A 259 25.60 3.46 -6.34
C PHE A 259 26.23 4.02 -7.63
N VAL A 260 25.63 5.05 -8.19
CA VAL A 260 26.14 5.76 -9.36
C VAL A 260 26.32 7.23 -9.02
N ASP A 261 27.56 7.72 -9.21
CA ASP A 261 27.95 9.10 -8.98
C ASP A 261 27.66 9.95 -10.23
N GLY A 262 27.22 11.21 -10.07
CA GLY A 262 27.15 12.17 -11.17
C GLY A 262 25.81 12.39 -11.88
N HIS A 263 24.68 12.32 -11.17
CA HIS A 263 23.44 12.96 -11.65
C HIS A 263 23.22 14.34 -10.99
N LEU A 264 22.29 15.13 -11.55
CA LEU A 264 21.95 16.50 -11.11
C LEU A 264 21.25 16.54 -9.73
N ASP A 265 21.17 15.41 -9.03
CA ASP A 265 20.52 15.22 -7.74
C ASP A 265 21.53 15.37 -6.58
N ALA A 266 21.09 16.03 -5.50
CA ALA A 266 21.97 16.41 -4.39
C ALA A 266 22.57 15.21 -3.61
N PHE A 267 22.02 14.00 -3.78
CA PHE A 267 22.34 12.83 -2.96
C PHE A 267 22.79 11.57 -3.74
N GLY A 268 22.83 11.62 -5.08
CA GLY A 268 23.13 10.47 -5.95
C GLY A 268 21.98 9.48 -6.09
N HIS A 269 22.19 8.39 -6.85
CA HIS A 269 21.17 7.36 -7.11
C HIS A 269 21.75 5.95 -7.08
N PHE A 270 20.84 4.97 -7.02
CA PHE A 270 21.14 3.55 -7.05
C PHE A 270 20.49 2.90 -8.27
N GLU A 271 21.31 2.26 -9.10
CA GLU A 271 20.81 1.36 -10.14
C GLU A 271 20.44 0.02 -9.52
N VAL A 272 19.27 -0.48 -9.91
CA VAL A 272 18.66 -1.70 -9.38
C VAL A 272 18.05 -2.48 -10.54
N VAL A 273 18.21 -3.80 -10.53
CA VAL A 273 17.51 -4.69 -11.47
C VAL A 273 16.24 -5.21 -10.81
N VAL A 274 15.09 -5.01 -11.45
CA VAL A 274 13.80 -5.52 -10.95
C VAL A 274 13.83 -7.04 -10.90
N PRO A 275 13.61 -7.67 -9.73
CA PRO A 275 13.68 -9.12 -9.60
C PRO A 275 12.45 -9.81 -10.21
N ALA A 276 12.55 -11.13 -10.39
CA ALA A 276 11.38 -11.96 -10.65
C ALA A 276 10.54 -12.10 -9.36
N GLY A 277 9.26 -12.45 -9.51
CA GLY A 277 8.35 -12.70 -8.38
C GLY A 277 7.64 -11.47 -7.83
N VAL A 278 7.75 -10.32 -8.51
CA VAL A 278 7.02 -9.08 -8.21
C VAL A 278 6.26 -8.59 -9.45
N ASN A 279 5.04 -8.10 -9.25
CA ASN A 279 4.18 -7.60 -10.33
C ASN A 279 3.13 -6.62 -9.80
N GLY A 280 2.59 -5.77 -10.67
CA GLY A 280 1.64 -4.71 -10.31
C GLY A 280 2.28 -3.65 -9.44
N GLN A 281 1.47 -3.04 -8.57
CA GLN A 281 1.93 -2.05 -7.61
C GLN A 281 2.83 -2.72 -6.55
N SER A 282 4.15 -2.60 -6.76
CA SER A 282 5.18 -3.22 -5.91
C SER A 282 5.89 -2.17 -5.05
N TYR A 283 6.38 -2.61 -3.90
CA TYR A 283 6.99 -1.72 -2.90
C TYR A 283 8.43 -2.11 -2.65
N ALA A 284 9.33 -1.15 -2.70
CA ALA A 284 10.75 -1.40 -2.49
C ALA A 284 11.36 -0.40 -1.51
N VAL A 285 12.32 -0.84 -0.69
CA VAL A 285 13.06 0.01 0.25
C VAL A 285 14.55 -0.09 -0.03
N LEU A 286 15.27 1.03 0.14
CA LEU A 286 16.73 1.03 0.22
C LEU A 286 17.11 0.59 1.62
N ASN A 287 17.86 -0.50 1.74
CA ASN A 287 18.10 -1.21 2.98
C ASN A 287 19.59 -1.39 3.27
N ASN A 288 19.96 -1.33 4.54
CA ASN A 288 21.30 -1.65 5.01
C ASN A 288 21.49 -3.17 5.10
N GLY A 289 22.40 -3.71 4.29
CA GLY A 289 22.61 -5.16 4.20
C GLY A 289 21.42 -5.93 3.60
N ARG A 290 21.42 -7.25 3.75
CA ARG A 290 20.44 -8.19 3.14
C ARG A 290 19.84 -9.21 4.10
N GLU A 291 20.09 -9.06 5.40
CA GLU A 291 19.68 -10.07 6.39
C GLU A 291 18.19 -9.97 6.73
N LYS A 292 17.69 -8.74 6.85
CA LYS A 292 16.31 -8.43 7.20
C LYS A 292 15.93 -7.03 6.72
N VAL A 293 14.62 -6.78 6.72
CA VAL A 293 14.04 -5.44 6.63
C VAL A 293 13.41 -5.12 7.99
N SER A 294 13.82 -4.02 8.61
CA SER A 294 13.24 -3.48 9.84
C SER A 294 13.42 -1.95 9.90
N ASP A 295 12.78 -1.30 10.87
CA ASP A 295 12.89 0.16 11.09
C ASP A 295 14.34 0.63 11.20
N GLU A 296 15.25 -0.22 11.73
CA GLU A 296 16.67 0.12 11.90
C GLU A 296 17.51 -0.11 10.64
N THR A 297 17.05 -0.95 9.71
CA THR A 297 17.80 -1.28 8.49
C THR A 297 17.34 -0.46 7.29
N ILE A 298 16.10 0.02 7.28
CA ILE A 298 15.58 0.88 6.21
C ILE A 298 16.31 2.21 6.22
N VAL A 299 16.93 2.53 5.07
CA VAL A 299 17.62 3.80 4.84
C VAL A 299 16.67 4.83 4.22
N ALA A 300 15.83 4.38 3.27
CA ALA A 300 14.85 5.21 2.59
C ALA A 300 13.73 4.36 1.95
N GLY A 301 12.54 4.95 1.82
CA GLY A 301 11.38 4.36 1.14
C GLY A 301 10.17 4.14 2.07
N PRO A 302 9.20 3.31 1.69
CA PRO A 302 9.13 2.60 0.42
C PRO A 302 9.00 3.53 -0.79
N VAL A 303 9.52 3.09 -1.93
CA VAL A 303 9.15 3.58 -3.26
C VAL A 303 8.12 2.63 -3.86
N ILE A 304 7.14 3.19 -4.57
CA ILE A 304 6.17 2.42 -5.35
C ILE A 304 6.71 2.25 -6.78
N VAL A 305 6.66 1.02 -7.29
CA VAL A 305 7.09 0.65 -8.65
C VAL A 305 5.96 -0.15 -9.29
N GLU A 306 5.36 0.39 -10.36
CA GLU A 306 4.36 -0.32 -11.15
C GLU A 306 5.05 -1.26 -12.13
N ILE A 307 4.92 -2.58 -11.91
CA ILE A 307 5.57 -3.64 -12.68
C ILE A 307 4.52 -4.36 -13.54
N SER A 308 4.81 -4.62 -14.80
CA SER A 308 3.93 -5.36 -15.72
C SER A 308 4.74 -6.38 -16.53
N ASN A 309 4.74 -7.62 -16.04
CA ASN A 309 5.42 -8.77 -16.66
C ASN A 309 4.60 -9.43 -17.78
#